data_AF-A0A7V6D085-F1
#
_entry.id   AF-A0A7V6D085-F1
#
_cell.length_a   1.000
_cell.length_b   1.000
_cell.length_c   1.000
_cell.angle_alpha   90.00
_cell.angle_beta   90.00
_cell.angle_gamma   90.00
#
_symmetry.space_group_name_H-M   'P 1'
#
loop_
_entity.id
_entity.type
_entity.pdbx_description
1 polymer ?
#
loop_
_entity_poly.entity_id
_entity_poly.type
_entity_poly.pdbx_seq_one_letter_code
_entity_poly.pdbx_strand_id
1 'polypeptide(L)'
;MQPNAESIMRSKMTTVYFPLKNGGRAAVLVNKKAAHVFQSVANRINRECPRCITSIRGFSWRSVRSNKVEPNINLSNHAYGIAVDIDGALAPDRNPWDGQHPHPKVVQIFQQAGFKWGGDFRGRGVDPMHFQFCK
;
A
#
# COMPACT_ATOMS: atom_id res chain seq x y z
N MET A 1 1.55 29.45 15.08
CA MET A 1 2.16 28.84 13.88
C MET A 1 1.56 27.45 13.74
N GLN A 2 0.57 27.25 12.87
CA GLN A 2 -0.23 26.01 12.89
C GLN A 2 0.49 24.86 12.17
N PRO A 3 0.82 23.72 12.82
CA PRO A 3 1.28 22.54 12.12
C PRO A 3 0.05 21.69 11.76
N ASN A 4 -0.57 21.94 10.61
CA ASN A 4 -1.81 21.25 10.24
C ASN A 4 -1.52 19.87 9.57
N ALA A 5 -1.48 18.86 10.44
CA ALA A 5 -1.77 17.44 10.19
C ALA A 5 -0.75 16.58 9.40
N GLU A 6 -0.18 17.03 8.27
CA GLU A 6 0.77 16.19 7.50
C GLU A 6 2.11 16.01 8.22
N SER A 7 2.69 17.09 8.73
CA SER A 7 3.98 17.08 9.44
C SER A 7 3.93 16.19 10.69
N ILE A 8 2.80 16.22 11.41
CA ILE A 8 2.53 15.34 12.56
C ILE A 8 2.45 13.88 12.13
N MET A 9 1.86 13.58 10.98
CA MET A 9 1.82 12.20 10.50
C MET A 9 3.18 11.72 10.01
N ARG A 10 3.95 12.57 9.32
CA ARG A 10 5.32 12.25 8.89
C ARG A 10 6.24 11.92 10.07
N SER A 11 6.10 12.61 11.21
CA SER A 11 6.90 12.29 12.41
C SER A 11 6.59 10.91 13.02
N LYS A 12 5.45 10.31 12.65
CA LYS A 12 5.02 8.97 13.04
C LYS A 12 5.40 7.89 12.03
N MET A 13 6.11 8.23 10.95
CA MET A 13 6.53 7.27 9.93
C MET A 13 7.90 6.68 10.21
N THR A 14 8.15 5.48 9.68
CA THR A 14 9.46 4.83 9.57
C THR A 14 9.56 4.13 8.22
N THR A 15 10.75 3.71 7.84
CA THR A 15 11.01 3.04 6.56
C THR A 15 11.06 1.54 6.73
N VAL A 16 10.35 0.80 5.88
CA VAL A 16 10.50 -0.64 5.66
C VAL A 16 10.94 -0.87 4.22
N TYR A 17 11.84 -1.83 4.01
CA TYR A 17 12.41 -2.11 2.69
C TYR A 17 11.87 -3.41 2.10
N PHE A 18 11.16 -3.29 0.97
CA PHE A 18 10.60 -4.42 0.23
C PHE A 18 11.51 -4.85 -0.92
N PRO A 19 11.69 -6.16 -1.17
CA PRO A 19 12.46 -6.64 -2.32
C PRO A 19 11.71 -6.37 -3.63
N LEU A 20 12.45 -6.09 -4.70
CA LEU A 20 11.93 -5.81 -6.03
C LEU A 20 12.38 -6.85 -7.07
N LYS A 21 11.62 -6.97 -8.15
CA LYS A 21 11.86 -7.86 -9.29
C LYS A 21 13.25 -7.70 -9.91
N ASN A 22 13.79 -6.49 -9.92
CA ASN A 22 15.13 -6.19 -10.42
C ASN A 22 16.27 -6.53 -9.45
N GLY A 23 15.97 -7.15 -8.29
CA GLY A 23 16.95 -7.45 -7.25
C GLY A 23 17.25 -6.29 -6.28
N GLY A 24 16.71 -5.10 -6.55
CA GLY A 24 16.80 -3.94 -5.66
C GLY A 24 15.80 -4.01 -4.50
N ARG A 25 15.76 -2.93 -3.71
CA ARG A 25 14.78 -2.75 -2.63
C ARG A 25 14.10 -1.39 -2.73
N ALA A 26 12.80 -1.35 -2.48
CA ALA A 26 12.04 -0.10 -2.35
C ALA A 26 11.96 0.32 -0.88
N ALA A 27 12.31 1.57 -0.59
CA ALA A 27 12.05 2.20 0.71
C ALA A 27 10.59 2.64 0.79
N VAL A 28 9.84 2.08 1.74
CA VAL A 28 8.40 2.36 1.91
C VAL A 28 8.19 3.00 3.27
N LEU A 29 7.69 4.24 3.28
CA LEU A 29 7.28 4.91 4.51
C LEU A 29 5.96 4.32 5.01
N VAL A 30 5.98 3.84 6.26
CA VAL A 30 4.87 3.22 6.96
C VAL A 30 4.77 3.75 8.39
N ASN A 31 3.61 3.57 9.03
CA ASN A 31 3.40 3.99 10.40
C ASN A 31 4.29 3.19 11.37
N LYS A 32 4.98 3.86 12.30
CA LYS A 32 5.83 3.22 13.33
C LYS A 32 5.09 2.12 14.10
N LYS A 33 3.80 2.30 14.40
CA LYS A 33 3.01 1.30 15.13
C LYS A 33 2.74 0.03 14.32
N ALA A 34 2.60 0.16 13.00
CA ALA A 34 2.36 -0.97 12.09
C ALA A 34 3.64 -1.55 11.47
N ALA A 35 4.78 -0.87 11.66
CA ALA A 35 6.05 -1.20 11.00
C ALA A 35 6.49 -2.66 11.18
N HIS A 36 6.25 -3.24 12.36
CA HIS A 36 6.57 -4.64 12.63
C HIS A 36 5.83 -5.62 11.70
N VAL A 37 4.55 -5.34 11.37
CA VAL A 37 3.76 -6.17 10.43
C VAL A 37 4.29 -6.01 9.01
N PHE A 38 4.56 -4.77 8.57
CA PHE A 38 5.16 -4.52 7.26
C PHE A 38 6.54 -5.19 7.14
N GLN A 39 7.37 -5.15 8.18
CA GLN A 39 8.67 -5.81 8.19
C GLN A 39 8.54 -7.33 8.12
N SER A 40 7.57 -7.92 8.83
CA SER A 40 7.25 -9.34 8.73
C SER A 40 6.86 -9.74 7.31
N VAL A 41 5.98 -8.96 6.67
CA VAL A 41 5.59 -9.17 5.27
C VAL A 41 6.79 -9.04 4.32
N ALA A 42 7.60 -7.98 4.44
CA ALA A 42 8.77 -7.79 3.59
C ALA A 42 9.78 -8.94 3.71
N ASN A 43 10.01 -9.44 4.93
CA ASN A 43 10.89 -10.59 5.17
C ASN A 43 10.35 -11.87 4.54
N ARG A 44 9.03 -12.11 4.64
CA ARG A 44 8.38 -13.26 4.02
C ARG A 44 8.44 -13.20 2.50
N ILE A 45 8.18 -12.04 1.91
CA ILE A 45 8.30 -11.85 0.45
C ILE A 45 9.74 -12.09 0.00
N ASN A 46 10.73 -11.57 0.73
CA ASN A 46 12.14 -11.79 0.39
C ASN A 46 12.54 -13.27 0.39
N ARG A 47 11.93 -14.08 1.27
CA ARG A 47 12.20 -15.52 1.37
C ARG A 47 11.41 -16.35 0.36
N GLU A 48 10.13 -16.05 0.21
CA GLU A 48 9.18 -16.91 -0.51
C GLU A 48 8.97 -16.48 -1.96
N CYS A 49 9.20 -15.20 -2.29
CA CYS A 49 8.94 -14.63 -3.59
C CYS A 49 9.71 -13.30 -3.86
N PRO A 50 11.06 -13.27 -3.76
CA PRO A 50 11.84 -12.02 -3.75
C PRO A 50 11.74 -11.17 -5.03
N ARG A 51 11.29 -11.76 -6.14
CA ARG A 51 11.18 -11.07 -7.44
C ARG A 51 9.73 -10.80 -7.88
N CYS A 52 8.77 -10.87 -6.96
CA CYS A 52 7.35 -10.79 -7.28
C CYS A 52 6.73 -9.38 -7.22
N ILE A 53 7.49 -8.36 -6.83
CA ILE A 53 7.04 -6.96 -6.80
C ILE A 53 7.84 -6.17 -7.82
N THR A 54 7.18 -5.51 -8.77
CA THR A 54 7.84 -4.59 -9.71
C THR A 54 7.96 -3.19 -9.11
N SER A 55 6.90 -2.72 -8.45
CA SER A 55 6.85 -1.43 -7.77
C SER A 55 5.96 -1.48 -6.53
N ILE A 56 6.23 -0.61 -5.56
CA ILE A 56 5.42 -0.49 -4.34
C ILE A 56 5.42 0.97 -3.88
N ARG A 57 4.27 1.46 -3.41
CA ARG A 57 4.07 2.82 -2.90
C ARG A 57 3.38 2.78 -1.54
N GLY A 58 3.94 3.49 -0.55
CA GLY A 58 3.42 3.56 0.82
C GLY A 58 2.75 4.89 1.13
N PHE A 59 3.16 5.51 2.25
CA PHE A 59 2.60 6.77 2.75
C PHE A 59 2.44 7.86 1.66
N SER A 60 1.24 8.45 1.62
CA SER A 60 0.90 9.58 0.75
C SER A 60 -0.17 10.41 1.44
N TRP A 61 0.12 11.69 1.70
CA TRP A 61 -0.84 12.62 2.29
C TRP A 61 -1.85 13.07 1.23
N ARG A 62 -2.99 12.37 1.16
CA ARG A 62 -4.04 12.62 0.17
C ARG A 62 -5.43 12.23 0.69
N SER A 63 -6.47 12.84 0.14
CA SER A 63 -7.84 12.38 0.31
C SER A 63 -8.08 11.04 -0.44
N VAL A 64 -9.13 10.32 -0.03
CA VAL A 64 -9.73 9.25 -0.84
C VAL A 64 -10.19 9.88 -2.16
N ARG A 65 -10.05 9.14 -3.26
CA ARG A 65 -10.37 9.58 -4.62
C ARG A 65 -11.91 9.65 -4.79
N SER A 66 -12.54 10.65 -4.17
CA SER A 66 -13.95 10.98 -4.37
C SER A 66 -14.09 12.44 -4.78
N ASN A 67 -14.69 12.70 -5.95
CA ASN A 67 -14.94 14.02 -6.54
C ASN A 67 -15.94 14.90 -5.75
N LYS A 68 -15.91 14.89 -4.41
CA LYS A 68 -16.70 15.80 -3.58
C LYS A 68 -15.82 16.30 -2.44
N VAL A 69 -15.43 17.56 -2.55
CA VAL A 69 -14.76 18.32 -1.50
C VAL A 69 -15.85 18.75 -0.52
N GLU A 70 -16.16 17.88 0.44
CA GLU A 70 -16.96 18.23 1.62
C GLU A 70 -15.99 18.72 2.72
N PRO A 71 -16.45 19.56 3.67
CA PRO A 71 -15.61 20.17 4.71
C PRO A 71 -14.98 19.18 5.72
N ASN A 72 -15.24 17.87 5.58
CA ASN A 72 -14.58 16.79 6.31
C ASN A 72 -13.70 15.98 5.33
N ILE A 73 -12.40 16.25 5.32
CA ILE A 73 -11.43 15.57 4.44
C ILE A 73 -11.40 14.07 4.79
N ASN A 74 -12.03 13.23 3.97
CA ASN A 74 -11.86 11.78 4.03
C ASN A 74 -10.45 11.42 3.56
N LEU A 75 -9.51 11.31 4.50
CA LEU A 75 -8.13 10.94 4.21
C LEU A 75 -8.03 9.48 3.75
N SER A 76 -7.15 9.23 2.78
CA SER A 76 -6.82 7.89 2.32
C SER A 76 -6.09 7.09 3.42
N ASN A 77 -6.21 5.76 3.41
CA ASN A 77 -5.40 4.89 4.26
C ASN A 77 -3.89 5.08 4.06
N HIS A 78 -3.45 5.57 2.89
CA HIS A 78 -2.06 5.98 2.65
C HIS A 78 -1.63 7.15 3.52
N ALA A 79 -2.54 8.06 3.88
CA ALA A 79 -2.22 9.21 4.73
C ALA A 79 -1.91 8.80 6.17
N TYR A 80 -2.29 7.58 6.57
CA TYR A 80 -1.99 7.02 7.89
C TYR A 80 -0.76 6.11 7.90
N GLY A 81 -0.16 5.82 6.74
CA GLY A 81 1.00 4.93 6.61
C GLY A 81 0.66 3.45 6.89
N ILE A 82 -0.59 3.06 6.71
CA ILE A 82 -1.09 1.69 6.96
C ILE A 82 -1.54 0.98 5.69
N ALA A 83 -1.29 1.59 4.53
CA ALA A 83 -1.61 1.02 3.24
C ALA A 83 -0.42 1.09 2.27
N VAL A 84 -0.39 0.14 1.34
CA VAL A 84 0.55 0.10 0.23
C VAL A 84 -0.17 -0.26 -1.06
N ASP A 85 0.27 0.34 -2.16
CA ASP A 85 -0.13 -0.04 -3.51
C ASP A 85 1.03 -0.78 -4.17
N ILE A 86 0.78 -1.99 -4.67
CA ILE A 86 1.77 -2.84 -5.35
C ILE A 86 1.47 -2.87 -6.84
N ASP A 87 2.51 -2.70 -7.66
CA ASP A 87 2.45 -2.72 -9.12
C ASP A 87 1.51 -1.68 -9.75
N GLY A 88 1.32 -0.57 -9.01
CA GLY A 88 0.54 0.64 -9.34
C GLY A 88 0.80 1.29 -10.70
N ALA A 89 2.04 1.21 -11.18
CA ALA A 89 2.55 2.03 -12.29
C ALA A 89 2.42 1.38 -13.67
N LEU A 90 1.75 0.23 -13.81
CA LEU A 90 1.53 -0.40 -15.12
C LEU A 90 0.43 0.26 -15.98
N ALA A 91 -0.21 1.31 -15.45
CA ALA A 91 -0.85 2.47 -16.12
C ALA A 91 -1.95 2.18 -17.20
N PRO A 92 -2.69 3.21 -17.66
CA PRO A 92 -4.12 3.44 -17.42
C PRO A 92 -5.05 2.90 -18.52
N ASP A 93 -4.48 2.24 -19.53
CA ASP A 93 -5.11 2.06 -20.85
C ASP A 93 -5.35 0.58 -21.20
N ARG A 94 -5.21 -0.32 -20.24
CA ARG A 94 -5.33 -1.77 -20.46
C ARG A 94 -6.35 -2.41 -19.53
N ASN A 95 -7.01 -3.43 -20.07
CA ASN A 95 -8.13 -4.16 -19.47
C ASN A 95 -7.78 -4.73 -18.08
N PRO A 96 -8.62 -4.54 -17.03
CA PRO A 96 -8.41 -5.00 -15.64
C PRO A 96 -7.96 -6.45 -15.43
N TRP A 97 -8.16 -7.32 -16.42
CA TRP A 97 -8.03 -8.77 -16.27
C TRP A 97 -6.71 -9.38 -16.76
N ASP A 98 -5.81 -8.57 -17.35
CA ASP A 98 -4.69 -9.10 -18.15
C ASP A 98 -3.28 -8.87 -17.54
N GLY A 99 -3.19 -8.75 -16.20
CA GLY A 99 -1.90 -8.58 -15.49
C GLY A 99 -1.87 -7.53 -14.37
N GLN A 100 -3.02 -7.11 -13.86
CA GLN A 100 -3.17 -6.02 -12.87
C GLN A 100 -3.20 -6.48 -11.40
N HIS A 101 -2.95 -7.77 -11.17
CA HIS A 101 -2.95 -8.32 -9.83
C HIS A 101 -1.51 -8.45 -9.33
N PRO A 102 -1.21 -7.96 -8.11
CA PRO A 102 -0.03 -8.37 -7.39
C PRO A 102 0.08 -9.88 -7.45
N HIS A 103 1.30 -10.38 -7.61
CA HIS A 103 1.56 -11.80 -7.71
C HIS A 103 0.78 -12.59 -6.62
N PRO A 104 0.09 -13.72 -6.92
CA PRO A 104 -0.80 -14.37 -5.96
C PRO A 104 -0.15 -14.70 -4.60
N LYS A 105 1.15 -15.04 -4.61
CA LYS A 105 1.94 -15.23 -3.38
C LYS A 105 2.04 -13.95 -2.52
N VAL A 106 2.18 -12.78 -3.14
CA VAL A 106 2.20 -11.48 -2.44
C VAL A 106 0.83 -11.25 -1.79
N VAL A 107 -0.27 -11.42 -2.53
CA VAL A 107 -1.63 -11.31 -1.99
C VAL A 107 -1.81 -12.21 -0.78
N GLN A 108 -1.44 -13.50 -0.92
CA GLN A 108 -1.51 -14.48 0.16
C GLN A 108 -0.71 -14.05 1.40
N ILE A 109 0.53 -13.59 1.24
CA ILE A 109 1.38 -13.17 2.37
C ILE A 109 0.76 -11.97 3.10
N PHE A 110 0.26 -10.98 2.37
CA PHE A 110 -0.40 -9.80 2.95
C PHE A 110 -1.68 -10.19 3.72
N GLN A 111 -2.56 -10.98 3.10
CA GLN A 111 -3.80 -11.43 3.75
C GLN A 111 -3.52 -12.26 5.01
N GLN A 112 -2.53 -13.17 4.97
CA GLN A 112 -2.11 -13.94 6.15
C GLN A 112 -1.49 -13.07 7.26
N ALA A 113 -0.95 -11.90 6.92
CA ALA A 113 -0.47 -10.91 7.89
C ALA A 113 -1.59 -9.99 8.40
N GLY A 114 -2.85 -10.22 8.00
CA GLY A 114 -4.01 -9.47 8.46
C GLY A 114 -4.37 -8.25 7.62
N PHE A 115 -3.73 -8.04 6.47
CA PHE A 115 -4.13 -6.98 5.55
C PHE A 115 -5.42 -7.34 4.81
N LYS A 116 -6.23 -6.33 4.51
CA LYS A 116 -7.29 -6.43 3.50
C LYS A 116 -6.73 -6.09 2.13
N TRP A 117 -7.11 -6.87 1.14
CA TRP A 117 -6.74 -6.65 -0.25
C TRP A 117 -7.90 -5.96 -0.98
N GLY A 118 -7.60 -4.86 -1.69
CA GLY A 118 -8.61 -4.12 -2.43
C GLY A 118 -9.18 -4.88 -3.63
N GLY A 119 -8.52 -5.95 -4.08
CA GLY A 119 -9.08 -6.89 -5.05
C GLY A 119 -10.31 -7.65 -4.54
N ASP A 120 -10.49 -7.77 -3.22
CA ASP A 120 -11.66 -8.41 -2.60
C ASP A 120 -12.84 -7.42 -2.41
N PHE A 121 -12.65 -6.12 -2.70
CA PHE A 121 -13.72 -5.13 -2.58
C PHE A 121 -14.80 -5.38 -3.64
N ARG A 122 -15.99 -4.78 -3.47
CA ARG A 122 -17.14 -5.01 -4.37
C ARG A 122 -17.47 -3.76 -5.20
N GLY A 123 -18.01 -3.99 -6.40
CA GLY A 123 -18.52 -2.92 -7.27
C GLY A 123 -17.40 -2.00 -7.77
N ARG A 124 -17.64 -0.68 -7.74
CA ARG A 124 -16.68 0.33 -8.23
C ARG A 124 -15.47 0.55 -7.30
N GLY A 125 -15.42 -0.14 -6.16
CA GLY A 125 -14.35 -0.03 -5.19
C GLY A 125 -13.21 -1.04 -5.37
N VAL A 126 -13.29 -1.96 -6.34
CA VAL A 126 -12.23 -2.94 -6.60
C VAL A 126 -10.92 -2.21 -6.92
N ASP A 127 -9.90 -2.44 -6.11
CA ASP A 127 -8.57 -1.85 -6.25
C ASP A 127 -7.50 -2.94 -6.02
N PRO A 128 -7.17 -3.73 -7.05
CA PRO A 128 -6.32 -4.92 -6.91
C PRO A 128 -4.89 -4.58 -6.51
N MET A 129 -4.47 -3.33 -6.62
CA MET A 129 -3.13 -2.89 -6.24
C MET A 129 -3.05 -2.58 -4.75
N HIS A 130 -4.19 -2.32 -4.10
CA HIS A 130 -4.27 -1.78 -2.75
C HIS A 130 -4.25 -2.86 -1.66
N PHE A 131 -3.45 -2.63 -0.62
CA PHE A 131 -3.46 -3.39 0.63
C PHE A 131 -3.55 -2.44 1.81
N GLN A 132 -4.43 -2.71 2.77
CA GLN A 132 -4.60 -1.89 3.97
C GLN A 132 -4.60 -2.71 5.26
N PHE A 133 -4.01 -2.17 6.31
CA PHE A 133 -3.98 -2.74 7.66
C PHE A 133 -4.98 -2.04 8.59
N CYS A 134 -6.26 -2.13 8.24
CA CYS A 134 -7.39 -1.64 9.03
C CYS A 134 -8.68 -2.36 8.62
N LYS A 135 -9.72 -2.20 9.45
CA LYS A 135 -11.07 -2.67 9.14
C LYS A 135 -11.81 -1.66 8.27
#